data_AF-A0A924YE16-F1
#
_entry.id   AF-A0A924YE16-F1
#
_cell.length_a   1.000
_cell.length_b   1.000
_cell.length_c   1.000
_cell.angle_alpha   90.00
_cell.angle_beta   90.00
_cell.angle_gamma   90.00
#
_symmetry.space_group_name_H-M   'P 1'
#
loop_
_entity.id
_entity.type
_entity.pdbx_description
1 polymer ?
#
loop_
_entity_poly.entity_id
_entity_poly.type
_entity_poly.pdbx_seq_one_letter_code
_entity_poly.pdbx_strand_id
1 'polypeptide(L)'
;MALRMPLARYANFGLGALYLYLATPVSRTLLEATMSTHMLVQIPLLVATGIVVCSLLPERCQDWLLGAAGGPIPCVVLAIFASSYWMLPRALDAALANPLTEGAKFISLPILVGLPLALAWKQLTPLGRGFIWTNFISMLAVLGWLYIAAPVRICNSYLLDQQVDAGWLMVKLAVLIFAWWLATLFVGGDSATHGSCTAECTVN
;
A
#
# COMPACT_ATOMS: atom_id res chain seq x y z
N MET A 1 -12.41 -2.07 -27.82
CA MET A 1 -11.08 -2.62 -27.48
C MET A 1 -9.91 -1.66 -27.82
N ALA A 2 -10.00 -0.79 -28.84
CA ALA A 2 -8.92 0.13 -29.22
C ALA A 2 -8.74 1.39 -28.33
N LEU A 3 -9.75 1.79 -27.54
CA LEU A 3 -9.67 3.01 -26.72
C LEU A 3 -8.90 2.86 -25.38
N ARG A 4 -8.57 1.62 -24.96
CA ARG A 4 -7.76 1.37 -23.74
C ARG A 4 -6.26 1.54 -23.97
N MET A 5 -5.78 1.43 -25.22
CA MET A 5 -4.36 1.56 -25.56
C MET A 5 -3.78 2.99 -25.43
N PRO A 6 -4.45 4.09 -25.84
CA PRO A 6 -3.87 5.42 -25.68
C PRO A 6 -3.76 5.80 -24.21
N LEU A 7 -4.78 5.49 -23.39
CA LEU A 7 -4.79 5.82 -21.96
C LEU A 7 -3.67 5.10 -21.20
N ALA A 8 -3.40 3.83 -21.51
CA ALA A 8 -2.31 3.07 -20.90
C ALA A 8 -0.92 3.63 -21.25
N ARG A 9 -0.75 4.15 -22.48
CA ARG A 9 0.51 4.79 -22.89
C ARG A 9 0.72 6.13 -22.18
N TYR A 10 -0.31 6.97 -22.09
CA TYR A 10 -0.23 8.24 -21.34
C TYR A 10 -0.07 8.02 -19.83
N ALA A 11 -0.70 6.98 -19.28
CA ALA A 11 -0.49 6.56 -17.90
C ALA A 11 0.95 6.09 -17.66
N ASN A 12 1.56 5.34 -18.59
CA ASN A 12 2.97 4.93 -18.49
C ASN A 12 3.93 6.13 -18.48
N PHE A 13 3.72 7.10 -19.38
CA PHE A 13 4.55 8.30 -19.42
C PHE A 13 4.31 9.19 -18.20
N GLY A 14 3.07 9.34 -17.75
CA GLY A 14 2.73 10.08 -16.53
C GLY A 14 3.28 9.43 -15.27
N LEU A 15 3.25 8.09 -15.18
CA LEU A 15 3.78 7.33 -14.05
C LEU A 15 5.31 7.32 -14.04
N GLY A 16 5.94 7.16 -15.21
CA GLY A 16 7.38 7.26 -15.35
C GLY A 16 7.88 8.68 -15.05
N ALA A 17 7.15 9.71 -15.48
CA ALA A 17 7.43 11.09 -15.13
C ALA A 17 7.21 11.38 -13.65
N LEU A 18 6.15 10.81 -13.03
CA LEU A 18 5.90 10.92 -11.59
C LEU A 18 6.99 10.23 -10.77
N TYR A 19 7.42 9.04 -11.19
CA TYR A 19 8.51 8.30 -10.56
C TYR A 19 9.85 9.02 -10.70
N LEU A 20 10.16 9.55 -11.89
CA LEU A 20 11.34 10.38 -12.12
C LEU A 20 11.27 11.68 -11.33
N TYR A 21 10.10 12.31 -11.23
CA TYR A 21 9.86 13.50 -10.43
C TYR A 21 10.11 13.20 -8.95
N LEU A 22 9.60 12.10 -8.40
CA LEU A 22 9.90 11.65 -7.03
C LEU A 22 11.38 11.27 -6.82
N ALA A 23 12.06 10.84 -7.87
CA ALA A 23 13.49 10.54 -7.83
C ALA A 23 14.36 11.81 -7.91
N THR A 24 13.79 12.99 -8.21
CA THR A 24 14.57 14.23 -8.27
C THR A 24 14.97 14.72 -6.87
N PRO A 25 16.23 15.18 -6.67
CA PRO A 25 16.73 15.63 -5.37
C PRO A 25 16.00 16.85 -4.80
N VAL A 26 15.36 17.65 -5.66
CA VAL A 26 14.55 18.81 -5.25
C VAL A 26 13.22 18.37 -4.63
N SER A 27 12.57 17.34 -5.16
CA SER A 27 11.37 16.78 -4.53
C SER A 27 11.72 16.10 -3.20
N ARG A 28 12.88 15.41 -3.13
CA ARG A 28 13.37 14.76 -1.92
C ARG A 28 13.58 15.76 -0.78
N THR A 29 14.27 16.85 -1.03
CA THR A 29 14.49 17.90 0.00
C THR A 29 13.18 18.55 0.49
N LEU A 30 12.16 18.66 -0.35
CA LEU A 30 10.83 19.17 0.04
C LEU A 30 9.97 18.11 0.76
N LEU A 31 10.05 16.84 0.37
CA LEU A 31 9.30 15.74 0.99
C LEU A 31 9.96 15.23 2.28
N GLU A 32 11.27 15.38 2.42
CA GLU A 32 12.08 15.08 3.61
C GLU A 32 12.08 16.23 4.62
N ALA A 33 11.53 17.40 4.27
CA ALA A 33 11.41 18.53 5.19
C ALA A 33 10.55 18.20 6.43
N THR A 34 9.68 17.19 6.34
CA THR A 34 8.88 16.69 7.45
C THR A 34 8.76 15.17 7.40
N MET A 35 9.03 14.53 8.54
CA MET A 35 8.97 13.08 8.73
C MET A 35 7.62 12.48 8.31
N SER A 36 6.53 13.21 8.55
CA SER A 36 5.17 12.83 8.14
C SER A 36 5.04 12.74 6.62
N THR A 37 5.49 13.75 5.87
CA THR A 37 5.36 13.79 4.41
C THR A 37 6.12 12.64 3.73
N HIS A 38 7.32 12.32 4.23
CA HIS A 38 8.13 11.21 3.74
C HIS A 38 7.47 9.82 3.97
N MET A 39 6.82 9.60 5.11
CA MET A 39 6.18 8.31 5.41
C MET A 39 4.76 8.19 4.85
N LEU A 40 3.97 9.25 4.91
CA LEU A 40 2.53 9.24 4.58
C LEU A 40 2.23 9.54 3.11
N VAL A 41 3.15 10.20 2.40
CA VAL A 41 2.91 10.59 1.00
C VAL A 41 3.83 9.83 0.08
N GLN A 42 5.14 9.82 0.34
CA GLN A 42 6.10 9.19 -0.59
C GLN A 42 5.96 7.67 -0.67
N ILE A 43 5.85 6.98 0.47
CA ILE A 43 5.73 5.51 0.50
C ILE A 43 4.44 5.04 -0.18
N PRO A 44 3.25 5.61 0.12
CA PRO A 44 2.02 5.21 -0.56
C PRO A 44 2.04 5.50 -2.07
N LEU A 45 2.66 6.60 -2.48
CA LEU A 45 2.78 6.93 -3.91
C LEU A 45 3.66 5.91 -4.65
N LEU A 46 4.76 5.45 -4.03
CA LEU A 46 5.59 4.38 -4.59
C LEU A 46 4.80 3.06 -4.71
N VAL A 47 4.05 2.69 -3.68
CA VAL A 47 3.20 1.49 -3.73
C VAL A 47 2.15 1.63 -4.86
N ALA A 48 1.55 2.81 -5.01
CA ALA A 48 0.63 3.10 -6.09
C ALA A 48 1.27 2.94 -7.48
N THR A 49 2.54 3.33 -7.65
CA THR A 49 3.26 3.07 -8.92
C THR A 49 3.37 1.57 -9.22
N GLY A 50 3.67 0.73 -8.22
CA GLY A 50 3.72 -0.72 -8.41
C GLY A 50 2.35 -1.33 -8.77
N ILE A 51 1.26 -0.83 -8.16
CA ILE A 51 -0.11 -1.24 -8.48
C ILE A 51 -0.48 -0.87 -9.92
N VAL A 52 -0.17 0.36 -10.34
CA VAL A 52 -0.46 0.83 -11.69
C VAL A 52 0.37 0.02 -12.71
N VAL A 53 1.66 -0.20 -12.45
CA VAL A 53 2.50 -1.08 -13.28
C VAL A 53 1.87 -2.46 -13.43
N CYS A 54 1.41 -3.07 -12.33
CA CYS A 54 0.71 -4.35 -12.41
C CYS A 54 -0.57 -4.28 -13.27
N SER A 55 -1.36 -3.20 -13.14
CA SER A 55 -2.59 -3.03 -13.94
C SER A 55 -2.33 -2.89 -15.45
N LEU A 56 -1.12 -2.48 -15.81
CA LEU A 56 -0.65 -2.32 -17.19
C LEU A 56 -0.01 -3.60 -17.75
N LEU A 57 0.36 -4.56 -16.90
CA LEU A 57 0.90 -5.85 -17.35
C LEU A 57 -0.18 -6.67 -18.06
N PRO A 58 0.16 -7.43 -19.12
CA PRO A 58 -0.75 -8.38 -19.75
C PRO A 58 -1.27 -9.41 -18.75
N GLU A 59 -2.53 -9.82 -18.87
CA GLU A 59 -3.13 -10.82 -17.97
C GLU A 59 -2.34 -12.14 -17.97
N ARG A 60 -1.80 -12.56 -19.13
CA ARG A 60 -0.88 -13.70 -19.22
C ARG A 60 0.35 -13.60 -18.32
N CYS A 61 0.95 -12.40 -18.22
CA CYS A 61 2.11 -12.21 -17.35
C CYS A 61 1.69 -12.24 -15.88
N GLN A 62 0.52 -11.67 -15.55
CA GLN A 62 -0.02 -11.72 -14.19
C GLN A 62 -0.30 -13.17 -13.77
N ASP A 63 -0.95 -13.96 -14.61
CA ASP A 63 -1.26 -15.36 -14.34
C ASP A 63 0.00 -16.22 -14.21
N TRP A 64 1.02 -15.95 -15.05
CA TRP A 64 2.32 -16.61 -14.94
C TRP A 64 3.04 -16.27 -13.63
N LEU A 65 3.05 -14.98 -13.23
CA LEU A 65 3.63 -14.54 -11.96
C LEU A 65 2.90 -15.13 -10.76
N LEU A 66 1.56 -15.19 -10.79
CA LEU A 66 0.74 -15.86 -9.77
C LEU A 66 1.05 -17.36 -9.70
N GLY A 67 1.19 -18.02 -10.84
CA GLY A 67 1.57 -19.43 -10.93
C GLY A 67 2.98 -19.68 -10.39
N ALA A 68 3.94 -18.82 -10.75
CA ALA A 68 5.32 -18.89 -10.27
C ALA A 68 5.43 -18.61 -8.76
N ALA A 69 4.59 -17.72 -8.23
CA ALA A 69 4.53 -17.41 -6.80
C ALA A 69 3.83 -18.50 -5.98
N GLY A 70 3.12 -19.44 -6.60
CA GLY A 70 2.35 -20.47 -5.90
C GLY A 70 0.98 -19.99 -5.39
N GLY A 71 0.43 -18.92 -5.98
CA GLY A 71 -0.92 -18.41 -5.70
C GLY A 71 -0.96 -17.06 -4.98
N PRO A 72 -2.16 -16.58 -4.60
CA PRO A 72 -2.35 -15.24 -4.04
C PRO A 72 -1.86 -15.11 -2.58
N ILE A 73 -1.90 -16.18 -1.79
CA ILE A 73 -1.46 -16.18 -0.38
C ILE A 73 0.02 -15.81 -0.23
N PRO A 74 0.98 -16.46 -0.91
CA PRO A 74 2.40 -16.10 -0.80
C PRO A 74 2.68 -14.67 -1.27
N CYS A 75 1.96 -14.16 -2.27
CA CYS A 75 2.06 -12.76 -2.68
C CYS A 75 1.63 -11.80 -1.55
N VAL A 76 0.53 -12.07 -0.85
CA VAL A 76 0.08 -11.26 0.29
C VAL A 76 1.08 -11.33 1.43
N VAL A 77 1.55 -12.53 1.78
CA VAL A 77 2.53 -12.72 2.85
C VAL A 77 3.80 -11.94 2.55
N LEU A 78 4.33 -12.06 1.33
CA LEU A 78 5.51 -11.31 0.89
C LEU A 78 5.28 -9.80 0.96
N ALA A 79 4.12 -9.30 0.53
CA ALA A 79 3.77 -7.89 0.64
C ALA A 79 3.69 -7.40 2.10
N ILE A 80 3.12 -8.21 3.01
CA ILE A 80 3.05 -7.87 4.45
C ILE A 80 4.45 -7.86 5.08
N PHE A 81 5.30 -8.85 4.76
CA PHE A 81 6.67 -8.89 5.26
C PHE A 81 7.51 -7.72 4.74
N ALA A 82 7.43 -7.43 3.44
CA ALA A 82 8.14 -6.32 2.83
C ALA A 82 7.66 -4.97 3.36
N SER A 83 6.35 -4.77 3.51
CA SER A 83 5.80 -3.54 4.10
C SER A 83 6.17 -3.40 5.58
N SER A 84 6.14 -4.48 6.37
CA SER A 84 6.59 -4.49 7.76
C SER A 84 8.05 -4.06 7.87
N TYR A 85 8.92 -4.60 7.00
CA TYR A 85 10.35 -4.24 6.96
C TYR A 85 10.54 -2.74 6.67
N TRP A 86 9.82 -2.20 5.68
CA TRP A 86 9.91 -0.79 5.31
C TRP A 86 9.28 0.17 6.32
N MET A 87 8.39 -0.32 7.19
CA MET A 87 7.88 0.46 8.33
C MET A 87 8.85 0.54 9.51
N LEU A 88 9.98 -0.19 9.51
CA LEU A 88 10.99 -0.01 10.56
C LEU A 88 11.69 1.36 10.41
N PRO A 89 11.68 2.22 11.45
CA PRO A 89 12.34 3.53 11.43
C PRO A 89 13.83 3.45 11.09
N ARG A 90 14.50 2.37 11.50
CA ARG A 90 15.90 2.10 11.19
C ARG A 90 16.16 1.87 9.70
N ALA A 91 15.25 1.18 9.01
CA ALA A 91 15.36 0.96 7.57
C ALA A 91 15.14 2.27 6.79
N LEU A 92 14.27 3.14 7.31
CA LEU A 92 14.06 4.48 6.77
C LEU A 92 15.29 5.38 6.96
N ASP A 93 15.89 5.38 8.15
CA ASP A 93 17.12 6.11 8.44
C ASP A 93 18.29 5.63 7.57
N ALA A 94 18.41 4.32 7.34
CA ALA A 94 19.44 3.76 6.46
C ALA A 94 19.26 4.20 5.00
N ALA A 95 18.03 4.41 4.54
CA ALA A 95 17.74 4.95 3.21
C ALA A 95 18.15 6.42 3.05
N LEU A 96 18.05 7.22 4.12
CA LEU A 96 18.53 8.61 4.15
C LEU A 96 20.06 8.70 4.22
N ALA A 97 20.71 7.73 4.89
CA ALA A 97 22.16 7.70 5.05
C ALA A 97 22.91 7.20 3.80
N ASN A 98 22.30 6.35 2.97
CA ASN A 98 22.97 5.72 1.83
C ASN A 98 22.12 5.77 0.54
N PRO A 99 22.63 6.34 -0.56
CA PRO A 99 21.90 6.40 -1.84
C PRO A 99 21.64 5.02 -2.46
N LEU A 100 22.45 4.01 -2.12
CA LEU A 100 22.21 2.61 -2.51
C LEU A 100 20.97 2.02 -1.81
N THR A 101 20.79 2.29 -0.52
CA THR A 101 19.63 1.84 0.25
C THR A 101 18.37 2.61 -0.16
N GLU A 102 18.54 3.86 -0.56
CA GLU A 102 17.49 4.64 -1.20
C GLU A 102 17.05 4.01 -2.53
N GLY A 103 17.98 3.66 -3.42
CA GLY A 103 17.68 2.94 -4.65
C GLY A 103 16.98 1.60 -4.40
N ALA A 104 17.39 0.89 -3.35
CA ALA A 104 16.72 -0.34 -2.92
C ALA A 104 15.27 -0.09 -2.47
N LYS A 105 14.96 1.03 -1.81
CA LYS A 105 13.58 1.45 -1.47
C LYS A 105 12.72 1.60 -2.71
N PHE A 106 13.24 2.35 -3.67
CA PHE A 106 12.56 2.70 -4.91
C PHE A 106 12.29 1.47 -5.79
N ILE A 107 13.17 0.47 -5.76
CA ILE A 107 12.98 -0.77 -6.51
C ILE A 107 12.13 -1.79 -5.74
N SER A 108 12.40 -1.97 -4.44
CA SER A 108 11.73 -3.01 -3.66
C SER A 108 10.29 -2.70 -3.33
N LEU A 109 9.90 -1.45 -3.06
CA LEU A 109 8.50 -1.14 -2.71
C LEU A 109 7.52 -1.41 -3.86
N PRO A 110 7.76 -0.95 -5.10
CA PRO A 110 6.86 -1.25 -6.22
C PRO A 110 6.85 -2.75 -6.57
N ILE A 111 8.00 -3.43 -6.48
CA ILE A 111 8.14 -4.82 -6.91
C ILE A 111 7.68 -5.82 -5.85
N LEU A 112 8.01 -5.63 -4.58
CA LEU A 112 7.66 -6.55 -3.48
C LEU A 112 6.36 -6.20 -2.77
N VAL A 113 5.86 -4.96 -2.86
CA VAL A 113 4.60 -4.59 -2.23
C VAL A 113 3.55 -4.32 -3.30
N GLY A 114 3.78 -3.34 -4.19
CA GLY A 114 2.75 -2.91 -5.15
C GLY A 114 2.31 -3.99 -6.13
N LEU A 115 3.26 -4.69 -6.75
CA LEU A 115 3.00 -5.74 -7.74
C LEU A 115 2.29 -6.96 -7.13
N PRO A 116 2.83 -7.68 -6.13
CA PRO A 116 2.18 -8.86 -5.56
C PRO A 116 0.85 -8.53 -4.90
N LEU A 117 0.70 -7.34 -4.31
CA LEU A 117 -0.57 -6.91 -3.74
C LEU A 117 -1.63 -6.73 -4.83
N ALA A 118 -1.29 -6.11 -5.97
CA ALA A 118 -2.21 -5.93 -7.09
C ALA A 118 -2.60 -7.27 -7.76
N LEU A 119 -1.65 -8.20 -7.92
CA LEU A 119 -1.94 -9.55 -8.41
C LEU A 119 -2.88 -10.30 -7.47
N ALA A 120 -2.59 -10.30 -6.16
CA ALA A 120 -3.41 -10.97 -5.17
C ALA A 120 -4.82 -10.33 -5.05
N TRP A 121 -4.93 -9.01 -5.22
CA TRP A 121 -6.19 -8.27 -5.07
C TRP A 121 -7.32 -8.78 -5.98
N LYS A 122 -6.99 -9.27 -7.19
CA LYS A 122 -7.97 -9.83 -8.14
C LYS A 122 -8.61 -11.13 -7.63
N GLN A 123 -7.85 -11.96 -6.93
CA GLN A 123 -8.31 -13.28 -6.46
C GLN A 123 -8.69 -13.28 -4.97
N LEU A 124 -8.49 -12.18 -4.26
CA LEU A 124 -8.75 -12.08 -2.83
C LEU A 124 -10.25 -12.05 -2.53
N THR A 125 -10.66 -12.86 -1.55
CA THR A 125 -12.00 -12.78 -0.95
C THR A 125 -12.20 -11.45 -0.22
N PRO A 126 -13.46 -11.01 -0.02
CA PRO A 126 -13.77 -9.81 0.75
C PRO A 126 -13.12 -9.82 2.15
N LEU A 127 -13.08 -11.00 2.79
CA LEU A 127 -12.41 -11.22 4.08
C LEU A 127 -10.90 -10.95 4.00
N GLY A 128 -10.22 -11.44 2.96
CA GLY A 128 -8.80 -11.18 2.76
C GLY A 128 -8.50 -9.69 2.54
N ARG A 129 -9.38 -8.97 1.83
CA ARG A 129 -9.21 -7.52 1.62
C ARG A 129 -9.37 -6.77 2.94
N GLY A 130 -10.33 -7.17 3.76
CA GLY A 130 -10.49 -6.66 5.13
C GLY A 130 -9.27 -6.91 6.00
N PHE A 131 -8.67 -8.10 5.93
CA PHE A 131 -7.45 -8.42 6.67
C PHE A 131 -6.29 -7.47 6.32
N ILE A 132 -6.07 -7.17 5.03
CA ILE A 132 -5.03 -6.23 4.61
C ILE A 132 -5.33 -4.81 5.10
N TRP A 133 -6.58 -4.35 4.99
CA TRP A 133 -6.98 -3.03 5.49
C TRP A 133 -6.77 -2.90 7.00
N THR A 134 -7.23 -3.87 7.77
CA THR A 134 -7.07 -3.89 9.23
C THR A 134 -5.61 -3.98 9.64
N ASN A 135 -4.79 -4.77 8.94
CA ASN A 135 -3.35 -4.85 9.17
C ASN A 135 -2.68 -3.48 8.94
N PHE A 136 -3.00 -2.80 7.85
CA PHE A 136 -2.46 -1.48 7.54
C PHE A 136 -2.88 -0.42 8.57
N ILE A 137 -4.17 -0.38 8.94
CA ILE A 137 -4.70 0.54 9.96
C ILE A 137 -4.02 0.28 11.32
N SER A 138 -3.88 -0.99 11.70
CA SER A 138 -3.23 -1.38 12.96
C SER A 138 -1.77 -0.94 12.97
N MET A 139 -1.04 -1.13 11.88
CA MET A 139 0.36 -0.69 11.80
C MET A 139 0.49 0.84 11.88
N LEU A 140 -0.38 1.60 11.21
CA LEU A 140 -0.39 3.06 11.31
C LEU A 140 -0.68 3.54 12.73
N ALA A 141 -1.67 2.93 13.40
CA ALA A 141 -2.04 3.30 14.77
C ALA A 141 -0.91 2.97 15.76
N VAL A 142 -0.33 1.76 15.67
CA VAL A 142 0.75 1.33 16.56
C VAL A 142 2.02 2.14 16.34
N LEU A 143 2.40 2.40 15.08
CA LEU A 143 3.59 3.21 14.78
C LEU A 143 3.38 4.67 15.20
N GLY A 144 2.20 5.25 14.95
CA GLY A 144 1.86 6.60 15.39
C GLY A 144 1.88 6.73 16.91
N TRP A 145 1.33 5.76 17.63
CA TRP A 145 1.41 5.71 19.09
C TRP A 145 2.84 5.55 19.59
N LEU A 146 3.64 4.68 18.97
CA LEU A 146 5.06 4.50 19.30
C LEU A 146 5.85 5.81 19.16
N TYR A 147 5.56 6.61 18.12
CA TYR A 147 6.21 7.90 17.91
C TYR A 147 5.85 8.96 18.95
N ILE A 148 4.63 8.92 19.48
CA ILE A 148 4.18 9.80 20.58
C ILE A 148 4.75 9.35 21.92
N ALA A 149 4.74 8.03 22.18
CA ALA A 149 5.07 7.46 23.49
C ALA A 149 6.59 7.35 23.73
N ALA A 150 7.41 7.29 22.68
CA ALA A 150 8.86 7.18 22.82
C ALA A 150 9.49 8.51 23.27
N PRO A 151 10.11 8.57 24.46
CA PRO A 151 10.76 9.79 24.96
C PRO A 151 12.15 10.03 24.31
N VAL A 152 12.55 9.16 23.39
CA VAL A 152 13.84 9.16 22.69
C VAL A 152 13.63 9.29 21.19
N ARG A 153 14.60 9.91 20.51
CA ARG A 153 14.61 10.03 19.05
C ARG A 153 14.82 8.64 18.45
N ILE A 154 13.81 8.13 17.76
CA ILE A 154 13.90 6.83 17.09
C ILE A 154 14.58 6.98 15.73
N CYS A 155 14.45 8.16 15.11
CA CYS A 155 15.14 8.53 13.88
C CYS A 155 16.29 9.50 14.19
N ASN A 156 17.50 9.11 13.83
CA ASN A 156 18.71 9.91 14.06
C ASN A 156 18.74 11.20 13.23
N SER A 157 18.00 11.21 12.12
CA SER A 157 17.95 12.35 11.19
C SER A 157 16.89 13.41 11.52
N TYR A 158 15.93 13.14 12.43
CA TYR A 158 14.79 14.03 12.72
C TYR A 158 14.77 14.52 14.17
N LEU A 159 14.17 15.69 14.41
CA LEU A 159 13.96 16.24 15.76
C LEU A 159 12.79 15.55 16.46
N LEU A 160 12.85 15.48 17.79
CA LEU A 160 11.85 14.83 18.63
C LEU A 160 10.45 15.46 18.49
N ASP A 161 10.36 16.78 18.39
CA ASP A 161 9.08 17.48 18.24
C ASP A 161 8.39 17.10 16.91
N GLN A 162 9.15 16.98 15.83
CA GLN A 162 8.63 16.55 14.53
C GLN A 162 8.16 15.08 14.53
N GLN A 163 8.80 14.23 15.34
CA GLN A 163 8.40 12.84 15.52
C GLN A 163 7.04 12.75 16.22
N VAL A 164 6.81 13.56 17.26
CA VAL A 164 5.54 13.59 18.00
C VAL A 164 4.40 14.11 17.12
N ASP A 165 4.64 15.19 16.37
CA ASP A 165 3.66 15.74 15.42
C ASP A 165 3.29 14.73 14.31
N ALA A 166 4.29 14.03 13.77
CA ALA A 166 4.07 12.96 12.79
C ALA A 166 3.27 11.79 13.39
N GLY A 167 3.55 11.41 14.64
CA GLY A 167 2.82 10.38 15.37
C GLY A 167 1.34 10.73 15.52
N TRP A 168 1.02 11.97 15.92
CA TRP A 168 -0.37 12.44 16.02
C TRP A 168 -1.10 12.44 14.68
N LEU A 169 -0.43 12.84 13.60
CA LEU A 169 -1.00 12.76 12.24
C LEU A 169 -1.30 11.32 11.82
N MET A 170 -0.38 10.39 12.08
CA MET A 170 -0.58 8.96 11.79
C MET A 170 -1.78 8.39 12.54
N VAL A 171 -1.92 8.68 13.84
CA VAL A 171 -3.06 8.20 14.64
C VAL A 171 -4.37 8.79 14.13
N LYS A 172 -4.42 10.10 13.86
CA LYS A 172 -5.63 10.76 13.30
C LYS A 172 -6.04 10.12 11.97
N LEU A 173 -5.08 9.87 11.08
CA LEU A 173 -5.37 9.22 9.80
C LEU A 173 -5.79 7.77 9.96
N ALA A 174 -5.17 7.00 10.86
CA ALA A 174 -5.59 5.64 11.15
C ALA A 174 -7.06 5.60 11.60
N VAL A 175 -7.46 6.51 12.49
CA VAL A 175 -8.85 6.62 12.95
C VAL A 175 -9.80 7.03 11.81
N LEU A 176 -9.43 8.02 10.98
CA LEU A 176 -10.25 8.45 9.84
C LEU A 176 -10.44 7.33 8.81
N ILE A 177 -9.36 6.63 8.46
CA ILE A 177 -9.38 5.50 7.52
C ILE A 177 -10.22 4.36 8.10
N PHE A 178 -10.08 4.07 9.39
CA PHE A 178 -10.87 3.05 10.07
C PHE A 178 -12.36 3.39 10.07
N ALA A 179 -12.72 4.63 10.41
CA ALA A 179 -14.09 5.11 10.38
C ALA A 179 -14.70 5.05 8.97
N TRP A 180 -13.92 5.46 7.95
CA TRP A 180 -14.33 5.36 6.55
C TRP A 180 -14.53 3.90 6.12
N TRP A 181 -13.58 3.02 6.42
CA TRP A 181 -13.68 1.59 6.10
C TRP A 181 -14.89 0.96 6.77
N LEU A 182 -15.12 1.25 8.05
CA LEU A 182 -16.29 0.79 8.79
C LEU A 182 -17.60 1.30 8.15
N ALA A 183 -17.65 2.58 7.78
CA ALA A 183 -18.80 3.15 7.08
C ALA A 183 -19.07 2.45 5.74
N THR A 184 -18.03 2.12 4.96
CA THR A 184 -18.22 1.37 3.70
C THR A 184 -18.75 -0.04 3.90
N LEU A 185 -18.43 -0.69 5.02
CA LEU A 185 -18.97 -2.01 5.35
C LEU A 185 -20.45 -1.95 5.75
N PHE A 186 -20.85 -0.95 6.54
CA PHE A 186 -22.24 -0.78 6.96
C PHE A 186 -23.16 -0.27 5.83
N VAL A 187 -22.65 0.61 4.96
CA VAL A 187 -23.43 1.16 3.83
C VAL A 187 -23.48 0.19 2.64
N GLY A 188 -22.54 -0.75 2.53
CA GLY A 188 -22.50 -1.77 1.47
C GLY A 188 -23.35 -3.02 1.73
N GLY A 189 -24.12 -3.07 2.82
CA GLY A 189 -24.87 -4.26 3.26
C GLY A 189 -26.18 -4.57 2.50
N ASP A 190 -26.69 -3.68 1.66
CA ASP A 190 -28.06 -3.80 1.10
C ASP A 190 -28.15 -4.52 -0.26
N SER A 191 -27.42 -5.61 -0.47
CA SER A 191 -27.61 -6.45 -1.68
C SER A 191 -27.20 -7.91 -1.48
N ALA A 192 -27.95 -8.64 -0.64
CA ALA A 192 -27.97 -10.09 -0.68
C ALA A 192 -29.38 -10.64 -0.39
N THR A 193 -30.24 -10.47 -1.39
CA THR A 193 -31.08 -11.55 -1.95
C THR A 193 -31.57 -12.62 -0.95
N HIS A 194 -32.61 -12.29 -0.19
CA HIS A 194 -33.56 -13.32 0.25
C HIS A 194 -34.31 -13.83 -0.98
N GLY A 195 -34.17 -15.11 -1.32
CA GLY A 195 -35.12 -15.78 -2.21
C GLY A 195 -34.55 -16.71 -3.28
N SER A 196 -33.70 -17.68 -2.95
CA SER A 196 -33.75 -18.95 -3.69
C SER A 196 -34.80 -19.81 -3.02
N CYS A 197 -36.05 -19.59 -3.44
CA CYS A 197 -37.18 -20.43 -3.14
C CYS A 197 -36.84 -21.87 -3.56
N THR A 198 -37.05 -22.79 -2.63
CA THR A 198 -37.06 -24.24 -2.76
C THR A 198 -37.69 -24.69 -4.09
N ALA A 199 -36.87 -25.21 -5.00
CA ALA A 199 -37.35 -26.06 -6.09
C ALA A 199 -37.36 -27.51 -5.60
N GLU A 200 -38.29 -27.79 -4.69
CA GLU A 200 -38.76 -29.13 -4.38
C GLU A 200 -39.94 -29.36 -5.33
N CYS A 201 -39.68 -30.00 -6.48
CA CYS A 201 -40.73 -30.59 -7.30
C CYS A 201 -40.43 -32.08 -7.42
N THR A 202 -41.13 -32.77 -6.54
CA THR A 202 -41.37 -34.19 -6.44
C THR A 202 -41.74 -34.86 -7.75
N VAL A 203 -41.19 -36.07 -7.91
CA VAL A 203 -41.75 -37.22 -8.62
C VAL A 203 -43.28 -37.21 -8.63
N ASN A 204 -43.90 -37.13 -9.82
CA ASN A 204 -44.94 -38.06 -10.29
C ASN A 204 -45.17 -37.87 -11.79
#